data_AF-A0A5R8KGB9-F1
#
_entry.id   AF-A0A5R8KGB9-F1
#
_cell.length_a   1.000
_cell.length_b   1.000
_cell.length_c   1.000
_cell.angle_alpha   90.00
_cell.angle_beta   90.00
_cell.angle_gamma   90.00
#
_symmetry.space_group_name_H-M   'P 1'
#
loop_
_entity.id
_entity.type
_entity.pdbx_description
1 polymer ?
#
loop_
_entity_poly.entity_id
_entity_poly.type
_entity_poly.pdbx_seq_one_letter_code
_entity_poly.pdbx_strand_id
1 'polypeptide(L)'
;MKDASSELRLTETNSAEDSAGRTWGLEGNLFWHVVFGVFIAVLTLLLCFSAMRWSFKASAVLAAVPLTLSFIYVFGFRQGKPPGYDRDLLDGWLNGAGFSPDPQHQPEHPLHSDSHGTFQ
;
A
#
# COMPACT_ATOMS: atom_id res chain seq x y z
N MET A 1 -30.33 -27.09 -36.14
CA MET A 1 -29.44 -27.03 -34.97
C MET A 1 -28.67 -25.72 -35.09
N LYS A 2 -29.13 -24.67 -34.39
CA LYS A 2 -28.47 -23.36 -34.39
C LYS A 2 -27.60 -23.34 -33.15
N ASP A 3 -26.29 -23.23 -33.36
CA ASP A 3 -25.31 -23.17 -32.29
C ASP A 3 -25.63 -22.01 -31.36
N ALA A 4 -26.06 -22.36 -30.15
CA ALA A 4 -26.21 -21.46 -29.04
C ALA A 4 -24.82 -21.08 -28.49
N SER A 5 -23.97 -20.51 -29.34
CA SER A 5 -22.76 -19.81 -28.92
C SER A 5 -23.22 -18.51 -28.29
N SER A 6 -23.62 -18.61 -27.03
CA SER A 6 -23.99 -17.50 -26.16
C SER A 6 -22.97 -16.38 -26.36
N GLU A 7 -23.38 -15.31 -27.02
CA GLU A 7 -22.57 -14.13 -27.28
C GLU A 7 -22.21 -13.54 -25.91
N LEU A 8 -21.00 -13.86 -25.40
CA LEU A 8 -20.50 -13.31 -24.15
C LEU A 8 -20.39 -11.80 -24.36
N ARG A 9 -21.31 -11.06 -23.74
CA ARG A 9 -21.21 -9.61 -23.61
C ARG A 9 -20.06 -9.32 -22.66
N LEU A 10 -18.85 -9.24 -23.21
CA LEU A 10 -17.68 -8.71 -22.55
C LEU A 10 -17.95 -7.23 -22.29
N THR A 11 -18.35 -6.92 -21.07
CA THR A 11 -18.38 -5.55 -20.59
C THR A 11 -16.98 -5.27 -20.12
N GLU A 12 -16.24 -4.43 -20.86
CA GLU A 12 -14.96 -3.86 -20.42
C GLU A 12 -15.15 -3.40 -18.97
N THR A 13 -14.48 -4.10 -18.04
CA THR A 13 -14.58 -3.73 -16.63
C THR A 13 -14.02 -2.33 -16.50
N ASN A 14 -14.66 -1.56 -15.64
CA ASN A 14 -14.40 -0.16 -15.45
C ASN A 14 -12.94 0.07 -15.03
N SER A 15 -12.06 0.44 -15.98
CA SER A 15 -10.67 0.85 -15.73
C SER A 15 -10.56 2.19 -14.99
N ALA A 16 -11.52 2.57 -14.14
CA ALA A 16 -11.45 3.82 -13.38
C ALA A 16 -10.23 3.89 -12.45
N GLU A 17 -9.61 2.75 -12.15
CA GLU A 17 -8.32 2.69 -11.43
C GLU A 17 -7.12 3.15 -12.28
N ASP A 18 -7.22 3.18 -13.62
CA ASP A 18 -6.15 3.61 -14.54
C ASP A 18 -6.04 5.15 -14.66
N SER A 19 -6.92 5.90 -13.98
CA SER A 19 -6.89 7.38 -13.97
C SER A 19 -6.07 7.95 -12.80
N ALA A 20 -5.39 7.11 -12.02
CA ALA A 20 -4.46 7.58 -11.00
C ALA A 20 -3.26 8.25 -11.69
N GLY A 21 -3.21 9.58 -11.65
CA GLY A 21 -2.15 10.38 -12.28
C GLY A 21 -0.76 9.88 -11.87
N ARG A 22 -0.05 9.28 -12.83
CA ARG A 22 1.30 8.74 -12.66
C ARG A 22 2.30 9.77 -13.18
N THR A 23 2.99 10.45 -12.27
CA THR A 23 4.05 11.40 -12.60
C THR A 23 5.39 10.69 -12.50
N TRP A 24 6.14 10.60 -13.60
CA TRP A 24 7.52 10.07 -13.62
C TRP A 24 7.63 8.61 -13.13
N GLY A 25 6.57 7.80 -13.31
CA GLY A 25 6.53 6.41 -12.84
C GLY A 25 6.21 6.24 -11.35
N LEU A 26 5.91 7.33 -10.65
CA LEU A 26 5.37 7.33 -9.29
C LEU A 26 3.87 7.63 -9.37
N GLU A 27 3.04 6.86 -8.67
CA GLU A 27 1.66 7.27 -8.42
C GLU A 27 1.65 8.63 -7.70
N GLY A 28 0.69 9.51 -8.03
CA GLY A 28 0.65 10.87 -7.50
C GLY A 28 0.69 10.98 -5.97
N ASN A 29 0.18 9.99 -5.23
CA ASN A 29 0.30 9.93 -3.77
C ASN A 29 1.74 9.59 -3.31
N LEU A 30 2.46 8.77 -4.09
CA LEU A 30 3.80 8.32 -3.76
C LEU A 30 4.83 9.45 -3.92
N PHE A 31 4.60 10.35 -4.86
CA PHE A 31 5.40 11.57 -5.02
C PHE A 31 5.50 12.41 -3.72
N TRP A 32 4.39 12.55 -2.99
CA TRP A 32 4.37 13.32 -1.74
C TRP A 32 5.33 12.77 -0.68
N HIS A 33 5.52 11.46 -0.62
CA HIS A 33 6.42 10.83 0.34
C HIS A 33 7.88 11.21 0.08
N VAL A 34 8.27 11.33 -1.20
CA VAL A 34 9.61 11.79 -1.58
C VAL A 34 9.78 13.27 -1.24
N VAL A 35 8.78 14.10 -1.55
CA VAL A 35 8.80 15.53 -1.24
C VAL A 35 8.95 15.77 0.25
N PHE A 36 8.16 15.09 1.08
CA PHE A 36 8.28 15.18 2.54
C PHE A 36 9.64 14.68 3.05
N GLY A 37 10.17 13.57 2.49
CA GLY A 37 11.48 13.05 2.86
C GLY A 37 12.62 14.04 2.57
N VAL A 38 12.62 14.66 1.38
CA VAL A 38 13.58 15.70 1.00
C VAL A 38 13.43 16.93 1.89
N PHE A 39 12.20 17.38 2.14
CA PHE A 39 11.94 18.54 2.99
C PHE A 39 12.48 18.34 4.41
N ILE A 40 12.20 17.19 5.03
CA ILE A 40 12.74 16.85 6.35
C ILE A 40 14.26 16.74 6.33
N ALA A 41 14.85 16.11 5.31
CA ALA A 41 16.31 16.02 5.18
C ALA A 41 16.97 17.40 5.13
N VAL A 42 16.40 18.34 4.37
CA VAL A 42 16.88 19.73 4.30
C VAL A 42 16.73 20.42 5.66
N LEU A 43 15.60 20.27 6.35
CA LEU A 43 15.42 20.83 7.69
C LEU A 43 16.41 20.27 8.70
N THR A 44 16.64 18.96 8.71
CA THR A 44 17.64 18.31 9.58
C THR A 44 19.04 18.83 9.27
N LEU A 45 19.40 18.93 7.98
CA LEU A 45 20.69 19.49 7.56
C LEU A 45 20.86 20.92 8.08
N LEU A 46 19.85 21.76 7.85
CA LEU A 46 19.89 23.17 8.25
C LEU A 46 19.95 23.33 9.76
N LEU A 47 19.17 22.53 10.51
CA LEU A 47 19.16 22.59 11.97
C LEU A 47 20.50 22.15 12.56
N CYS A 48 21.06 21.03 12.11
CA CYS A 48 22.34 20.53 12.62
C CYS A 48 23.52 21.43 12.22
N PHE A 49 23.52 21.94 10.98
CA PHE A 49 24.57 22.82 10.51
C PHE A 49 24.48 24.24 11.09
N SER A 50 23.28 24.83 11.11
CA SER A 50 23.06 26.22 11.54
C SER A 50 22.96 26.36 13.06
N ALA A 51 22.05 25.63 13.70
CA ALA A 51 21.79 25.78 15.13
C ALA A 51 22.85 25.07 15.98
N MET A 52 23.23 23.84 15.60
CA MET A 52 24.16 23.03 16.39
C MET A 52 25.62 23.22 15.99
N ARG A 53 25.90 23.96 14.91
CA ARG A 53 27.23 24.25 14.37
C ARG A 53 28.09 23.00 14.15
N TRP A 54 27.45 21.88 13.81
CA TRP A 54 28.17 20.67 13.46
C TRP A 54 28.90 20.83 12.13
N SER A 55 29.96 20.04 11.95
CA SER A 55 30.64 19.98 10.65
C SER A 55 29.65 19.60 9.55
N PHE A 56 29.83 20.17 8.36
CA PHE A 56 28.96 19.88 7.22
C PHE A 56 28.81 18.38 6.95
N LYS A 57 29.91 17.61 7.06
CA LYS A 57 29.91 16.16 6.89
C LYS A 57 28.99 15.45 7.90
N ALA A 58 29.09 15.81 9.18
CA ALA A 58 28.26 15.20 10.23
C ALA A 58 26.77 15.50 10.00
N SER A 59 26.43 16.75 9.69
CA SER A 59 25.05 17.16 9.40
C SER A 59 24.51 16.49 8.13
N ALA A 60 25.33 16.32 7.10
CA ALA A 60 24.94 15.64 5.86
C ALA A 60 24.67 14.15 6.06
N VAL A 61 25.50 13.47 6.87
CA VAL A 61 25.26 12.06 7.23
C VAL A 61 23.93 11.91 7.97
N LEU A 62 23.64 12.80 8.92
CA LEU A 62 22.39 12.73 9.67
C LEU A 62 21.17 13.08 8.79
N ALA A 63 21.29 14.09 7.93
CA ALA A 63 20.25 14.46 6.97
C ALA A 63 19.98 13.38 5.91
N ALA A 64 20.97 12.54 5.61
CA ALA A 64 20.79 11.41 4.71
C ALA A 64 19.85 10.34 5.29
N VAL A 65 19.69 10.24 6.61
CA VAL A 65 18.83 9.24 7.28
C VAL A 65 17.36 9.36 6.85
N PRO A 66 16.66 10.50 7.03
CA PRO A 66 15.28 10.63 6.60
C PRO A 66 15.12 10.51 5.07
N LEU A 67 16.12 10.96 4.31
CA LEU A 67 16.10 10.86 2.85
C LEU A 67 16.18 9.40 2.36
N THR A 68 17.12 8.63 2.91
CA THR A 68 17.30 7.21 2.56
C THR A 68 16.11 6.38 3.02
N LEU A 69 15.54 6.66 4.19
CA LEU A 69 14.29 6.01 4.64
C LEU A 69 13.13 6.26 3.67
N SER A 70 12.94 7.52 3.22
CA SER A 70 11.91 7.85 2.24
C SER A 70 12.12 7.08 0.93
N PHE A 71 13.35 7.00 0.44
CA PHE A 71 13.65 6.22 -0.77
C PHE A 71 13.44 4.73 -0.60
N ILE A 72 13.88 4.14 0.52
CA ILE A 72 13.67 2.71 0.80
C ILE A 72 12.16 2.41 0.85
N TYR A 73 11.37 3.28 1.48
CA TYR A 73 9.92 3.12 1.52
C TYR A 73 9.29 3.21 0.12
N VAL A 74 9.62 4.25 -0.64
CA VAL A 74 9.04 4.52 -1.97
C VAL A 74 9.46 3.45 -2.99
N PHE A 75 10.75 3.24 -3.16
CA PHE A 75 11.30 2.33 -4.17
C PHE A 75 11.23 0.87 -3.74
N GLY A 76 11.39 0.58 -2.44
CA GLY A 76 11.38 -0.79 -1.93
C GLY A 76 9.99 -1.36 -1.71
N PHE A 77 9.07 -0.58 -1.14
CA PHE A 77 7.76 -1.10 -0.71
C PHE A 77 6.59 -0.66 -1.58
N ARG A 78 6.69 0.46 -2.28
CA ARG A 78 5.54 1.06 -2.98
C ARG A 78 5.66 1.07 -4.51
N GLN A 79 6.86 1.09 -5.06
CA GLN A 79 7.01 1.13 -6.52
C GLN A 79 6.72 -0.24 -7.13
N GLY A 80 5.67 -0.32 -7.95
CA GLY A 80 5.28 -1.53 -8.68
C GLY A 80 4.56 -2.58 -7.83
N LYS A 81 4.15 -2.23 -6.61
CA LYS A 81 3.43 -3.11 -5.68
C LYS A 81 1.99 -2.63 -5.49
N PRO A 82 1.01 -3.54 -5.36
CA PRO A 82 -0.40 -3.20 -5.27
C PRO A 82 -0.70 -2.34 -4.03
N PRO A 83 -1.75 -1.50 -4.08
CA PRO A 83 -2.15 -0.65 -2.96
C PRO A 83 -2.49 -1.53 -1.75
N GLY A 84 -1.77 -1.33 -0.64
CA GLY A 84 -1.95 -2.11 0.60
C GLY A 84 -0.81 -3.08 0.93
N TYR A 85 0.14 -3.30 0.01
CA TYR A 85 1.29 -4.18 0.25
C TYR A 85 2.09 -3.81 1.52
N ASP A 86 2.20 -2.51 1.82
CA ASP A 86 2.84 -2.02 3.04
C ASP A 86 2.07 -2.41 4.31
N ARG A 87 0.75 -2.39 4.27
CA ARG A 87 -0.09 -2.83 5.39
C ARG A 87 -0.02 -4.34 5.58
N ASP A 88 -0.10 -5.12 4.50
CA ASP A 88 0.00 -6.58 4.56
C ASP A 88 1.36 -7.05 5.08
N LEU A 89 2.44 -6.33 4.73
CA LEU A 89 3.79 -6.69 5.19
C LEU A 89 4.00 -6.34 6.66
N LEU A 90 3.44 -5.22 7.13
CA LEU A 90 3.40 -4.87 8.55
C LEU A 90 2.51 -5.85 9.33
N ASP A 91 1.36 -6.21 8.78
CA ASP A 91 0.43 -7.16 9.38
C ASP A 91 1.07 -8.54 9.51
N GLY A 92 1.71 -9.03 8.44
CA GLY A 92 2.47 -10.29 8.48
C GLY A 92 3.68 -10.25 9.44
N TRP A 93 4.29 -9.08 9.66
CA TRP A 93 5.43 -8.94 10.58
C TRP A 93 4.99 -8.81 12.05
N LEU A 94 3.86 -8.14 12.31
CA LEU A 94 3.33 -7.89 13.65
C LEU A 94 2.42 -9.03 14.15
N ASN A 95 1.55 -9.55 13.29
CA ASN A 95 0.56 -10.58 13.60
C ASN A 95 0.99 -11.99 13.15
N GLY A 96 2.12 -12.10 12.42
CA GLY A 96 2.63 -13.38 11.90
C GLY A 96 1.92 -13.84 10.63
N ALA A 97 2.28 -15.03 10.11
CA ALA A 97 1.64 -15.64 8.94
C ALA A 97 0.23 -16.15 9.30
N GLY A 98 -0.68 -15.24 9.61
CA GLY A 98 -2.01 -15.53 10.11
C GLY A 98 -3.08 -15.32 9.05
N PHE A 99 -3.28 -16.32 8.18
CA PHE A 99 -4.65 -16.57 7.70
C PHE A 99 -5.46 -17.11 8.89
N SER A 100 -5.75 -16.25 9.87
CA SER A 100 -6.66 -16.60 10.95
C SER A 100 -8.07 -16.29 10.44
N PRO A 101 -8.98 -17.28 10.40
CA PRO A 101 -10.39 -17.02 10.15
C PRO A 101 -10.86 -15.93 11.10
N ASP A 102 -11.38 -14.82 10.58
CA ASP A 102 -12.07 -13.83 11.39
C ASP A 102 -13.45 -14.40 11.71
N PRO A 103 -13.71 -14.91 12.93
CA PRO A 103 -14.97 -15.56 13.25
C PRO A 103 -16.13 -14.57 13.28
N GLN A 104 -15.85 -13.25 13.34
CA GLN A 104 -16.87 -12.22 13.46
C GLN A 104 -17.35 -11.70 12.10
N HIS A 105 -16.50 -11.76 11.06
CA HIS A 105 -16.83 -11.27 9.73
C HIS A 105 -17.05 -12.38 8.69
N GLN A 106 -16.86 -13.65 9.08
CA GLN A 106 -17.20 -14.77 8.20
C GLN A 106 -18.72 -14.97 8.14
N PRO A 107 -19.34 -14.89 6.95
CA PRO A 107 -20.75 -15.23 6.80
C PRO A 107 -20.99 -16.67 7.25
N GLU A 108 -22.00 -16.89 8.09
CA GLU A 108 -22.37 -18.23 8.54
C GLU A 108 -22.65 -19.12 7.33
N HIS A 109 -22.13 -20.35 7.38
CA HIS A 109 -22.28 -21.30 6.30
C HIS A 109 -23.76 -21.60 6.06
N PRO A 110 -24.32 -21.40 4.85
CA PRO A 110 -25.75 -21.55 4.56
C PRO A 110 -26.28 -22.99 4.66
N LEU A 111 -25.48 -23.94 5.16
CA LEU A 111 -25.91 -25.31 5.47
C LEU A 111 -26.20 -25.51 6.96
N HIS A 112 -25.94 -24.52 7.81
CA HIS A 112 -26.27 -24.59 9.24
C HIS A 112 -27.70 -24.06 9.54
N SER A 113 -28.40 -23.53 8.54
CA SER A 113 -29.73 -22.92 8.68
C SER A 113 -30.92 -23.86 8.42
N ASP A 114 -30.71 -25.08 7.90
CA ASP A 114 -31.79 -25.95 7.42
C ASP A 114 -31.97 -27.26 8.21
N SER A 115 -31.94 -27.21 9.55
CA SER A 115 -32.37 -28.37 10.38
C SER A 115 -33.69 -28.15 11.13
N HIS A 116 -34.46 -27.11 10.82
CA HIS A 116 -35.75 -26.84 11.47
C HIS A 116 -36.93 -26.74 10.51
N GLY A 117 -36.92 -27.53 9.42
CA GLY A 117 -38.06 -27.76 8.54
C GLY A 117 -38.76 -29.07 8.89
N THR A 118 -39.58 -29.08 9.93
CA THR A 118 -40.55 -30.14 10.21
C THR A 118 -41.51 -30.26 9.03
N PHE A 119 -41.43 -31.38 8.31
CA PHE A 119 -42.51 -31.84 7.44
C PHE A 119 -43.75 -32.15 8.31
N GLN A 120 -44.80 -31.33 8.18
CA GLN A 120 -46.19 -31.71 8.45
C GLN A 120 -47.05 -31.28 7.27
#